data_AF-A0A1F2Y0J8-F1
#
_entry.id   AF-A0A1F2Y0J8-F1
#
_cell.length_a   1.000
_cell.length_b   1.000
_cell.length_c   1.000
_cell.angle_alpha   90.00
_cell.angle_beta   90.00
_cell.angle_gamma   90.00
#
_symmetry.space_group_name_H-M   'P 1'
#
loop_
_entity.id
_entity.type
_entity.pdbx_description
1 polymer ?
#
loop_
_entity_poly.entity_id
_entity_poly.type
_entity_poly.pdbx_seq_one_letter_code
_entity_poly.pdbx_strand_id
1 'polypeptide(L)'
;MEPMIHKVYVLAVEEPGDDILTPQGIVIVMFNLRFTVYSTGANHNLFRSVVHKYPWDQLEQGVYFRNQGFRATDVTDVVDQLGLKKASDSSAILRHLYESNQRQFYFLQRYVALMNSGLNF
;
A
#
# COMPACT_ATOMS: atom_id res chain seq x y z
N MET A 1 -20.79 0.34 -13.21
CA MET A 1 -20.72 0.28 -11.73
C MET A 1 -19.27 0.40 -11.35
N GLU A 2 -18.94 1.30 -10.43
CA GLU A 2 -17.55 1.52 -10.03
C GLU A 2 -17.05 0.35 -9.17
N PRO A 3 -15.79 -0.12 -9.36
CA PRO A 3 -15.22 -1.15 -8.51
C PRO A 3 -15.16 -0.68 -7.05
N MET A 4 -15.54 -1.57 -6.12
CA MET A 4 -15.39 -1.32 -4.70
C MET A 4 -14.03 -1.80 -4.20
N ILE A 5 -13.49 -1.09 -3.21
CA ILE A 5 -12.30 -1.48 -2.47
C ILE A 5 -12.68 -2.61 -1.51
N HIS A 6 -11.91 -3.68 -1.54
CA HIS A 6 -12.05 -4.85 -0.68
C HIS A 6 -11.10 -4.81 0.51
N LYS A 7 -9.82 -4.48 0.26
CA LYS A 7 -8.77 -4.41 1.28
C LYS A 7 -7.79 -3.29 1.00
N VAL A 8 -7.20 -2.75 2.05
CA VAL A 8 -6.07 -1.83 1.97
C VAL A 8 -4.96 -2.32 2.89
N TYR A 9 -3.76 -2.50 2.32
CA TYR A 9 -2.59 -2.98 3.04
C TYR A 9 -1.48 -1.95 3.05
N VAL A 10 -0.79 -1.85 4.18
CA VAL A 10 0.54 -1.24 4.26
C VAL A 10 1.58 -2.35 4.07
N LEU A 11 2.44 -2.22 3.06
CA LEU A 11 3.59 -3.09 2.87
C LEU A 11 4.83 -2.49 3.53
N ALA A 12 5.39 -3.24 4.47
CA ALA A 12 6.64 -2.95 5.13
C ALA A 12 7.74 -3.92 4.68
N VAL A 13 8.97 -3.40 4.62
CA VAL A 13 10.18 -4.12 4.23
C VAL A 13 11.15 -4.12 5.39
N GLU A 14 11.72 -5.28 5.66
CA GLU A 14 12.87 -5.50 6.53
C GLU A 14 14.08 -5.71 5.61
N GLU A 15 14.98 -4.72 5.62
CA GLU A 15 16.20 -4.77 4.80
C GLU A 15 17.20 -5.78 5.39
N PRO A 16 18.11 -6.34 4.57
CA PRO A 16 19.04 -7.35 5.07
C PRO A 16 19.97 -6.77 6.13
N GLY A 17 19.98 -7.37 7.32
CA GLY A 17 20.80 -6.91 8.45
C GLY A 17 20.17 -5.77 9.26
N ASP A 18 18.91 -5.45 9.00
CA ASP A 18 18.06 -4.59 9.85
C ASP A 18 16.97 -5.45 10.50
N ASP A 19 16.58 -5.09 11.73
CA ASP A 19 15.48 -5.73 12.46
C ASP A 19 14.19 -4.87 12.42
N ILE A 20 14.20 -3.78 11.63
CA ILE A 20 13.10 -2.81 11.54
C ILE A 20 12.30 -3.01 10.24
N LEU A 21 11.01 -3.29 10.41
CA LEU A 21 10.03 -3.24 9.31
C LEU A 21 9.66 -1.78 9.00
N THR A 22 10.11 -1.30 7.84
CA THR A 22 9.83 0.07 7.38
C THR A 22 8.72 0.06 6.33
N PRO A 23 7.60 0.81 6.51
CA PRO A 23 6.60 0.97 5.48
C PRO A 23 7.16 1.62 4.23
N GLN A 24 6.94 0.99 3.09
CA GLN A 24 7.47 1.46 1.82
C GLN A 24 6.43 1.39 0.69
N GLY A 25 5.28 0.77 0.92
CA GLY A 25 4.20 0.71 -0.06
C GLY A 25 2.81 0.59 0.57
N ILE A 26 1.80 0.94 -0.22
CA ILE A 26 0.38 0.73 0.04
C ILE A 26 -0.17 -0.12 -1.09
N VAL A 27 -1.02 -1.09 -0.78
CA VAL A 27 -1.74 -1.86 -1.78
C VAL A 27 -3.23 -1.71 -1.55
N ILE A 28 -3.95 -1.27 -2.57
CA ILE A 28 -5.41 -1.21 -2.57
C ILE A 28 -5.90 -2.37 -3.43
N VAL A 29 -6.66 -3.27 -2.82
CA VAL A 29 -7.25 -4.45 -3.45
C VAL A 29 -8.73 -4.21 -3.65
N MET A 30 -9.23 -4.44 -4.85
CA MET A 30 -10.63 -4.31 -5.24
C MET A 30 -11.36 -5.64 -5.03
N PHE A 31 -12.70 -5.61 -4.97
CA PHE A 31 -13.53 -6.83 -4.81
C PHE A 31 -13.35 -7.86 -5.92
N ASN A 32 -12.93 -7.44 -7.12
CA ASN A 32 -12.59 -8.35 -8.21
C ASN A 32 -11.15 -8.89 -8.14
N LEU A 33 -10.48 -8.72 -6.98
CA LEU A 33 -9.10 -9.12 -6.69
C LEU A 33 -8.02 -8.43 -7.54
N ARG A 34 -8.38 -7.42 -8.35
CA ARG A 34 -7.40 -6.51 -8.93
C ARG A 34 -6.82 -5.63 -7.83
N PHE A 35 -5.56 -5.27 -7.96
CA PHE A 35 -4.89 -4.42 -6.97
C PHE A 35 -4.01 -3.36 -7.63
N THR A 36 -3.77 -2.29 -6.90
CA THR A 36 -2.84 -1.21 -7.27
C THR A 36 -1.82 -1.02 -6.16
N VAL A 37 -0.54 -0.96 -6.55
CA VAL A 37 0.58 -0.74 -5.61
C VAL A 37 1.05 0.70 -5.71
N TYR A 38 1.09 1.39 -4.57
CA TYR A 38 1.67 2.72 -4.42
C TYR A 38 2.92 2.59 -3.56
N SER A 39 4.10 2.87 -4.09
CA SER A 39 5.38 2.61 -3.40
C SER A 39 6.38 3.72 -3.70
N THR A 40 7.63 3.57 -3.26
CA THR A 40 8.75 4.27 -3.90
C THR A 40 8.94 3.78 -5.34
N GLY A 41 9.48 4.62 -6.23
CA GLY A 41 9.67 4.27 -7.65
C GLY A 41 10.56 3.03 -7.85
N ALA A 42 11.64 2.93 -7.07
CA ALA A 42 12.58 1.81 -7.15
C ALA A 42 11.95 0.46 -6.77
N ASN A 43 11.00 0.45 -5.84
CA ASN A 43 10.48 -0.79 -5.24
C ASN A 43 9.15 -1.26 -5.85
N HIS A 44 8.61 -0.55 -6.84
CA HIS A 44 7.30 -0.87 -7.41
C HIS A 44 7.24 -2.28 -8.03
N ASN A 45 8.22 -2.63 -8.86
CA ASN A 45 8.27 -3.95 -9.49
C ASN A 45 8.54 -5.07 -8.47
N LEU A 46 9.31 -4.77 -7.43
CA LEU A 46 9.60 -5.71 -6.35
C LEU A 46 8.31 -6.04 -5.59
N PHE A 47 7.56 -5.02 -5.15
CA PHE A 47 6.31 -5.22 -4.41
C PHE A 47 5.24 -5.88 -5.24
N ARG A 48 5.11 -5.49 -6.52
CA ARG A 48 4.21 -6.18 -7.44
C ARG A 48 4.55 -7.67 -7.57
N SER A 49 5.84 -8.01 -7.61
CA SER A 49 6.29 -9.41 -7.67
C SER A 49 5.98 -10.17 -6.38
N VAL A 50 6.22 -9.55 -5.22
CA VAL A 50 5.93 -10.13 -3.90
C VAL A 50 4.43 -10.40 -3.74
N VAL A 51 3.60 -9.40 -4.01
CA VAL A 51 2.13 -9.49 -3.91
C VAL A 51 1.54 -10.50 -4.88
N HIS A 52 2.13 -10.68 -6.06
CA HIS A 52 1.69 -11.74 -6.98
C HIS A 52 2.13 -13.14 -6.55
N LYS A 53 3.26 -13.26 -5.85
CA LYS A 53 3.87 -14.55 -5.53
C LYS A 53 3.27 -15.18 -4.27
N TYR A 54 2.95 -14.38 -3.27
CA TYR A 54 2.50 -14.86 -1.97
C TYR A 54 1.03 -14.48 -1.73
N PRO A 55 0.23 -15.38 -1.15
CA PRO A 55 -1.13 -15.06 -0.74
C PRO A 55 -1.13 -14.08 0.45
N TRP A 56 -2.24 -13.35 0.62
CA TRP A 56 -2.34 -12.27 1.60
C TRP A 56 -2.11 -12.71 3.05
N ASP A 57 -2.62 -13.87 3.43
CA ASP A 57 -2.43 -14.48 4.76
C ASP A 57 -0.94 -14.74 5.07
N GLN A 58 -0.15 -15.17 4.08
CA GLN A 58 1.30 -15.31 4.24
C GLN A 58 1.98 -13.95 4.31
N LEU A 59 1.56 -12.98 3.49
CA LEU A 59 2.11 -11.63 3.55
C LEU A 59 1.85 -10.97 4.92
N GLU A 60 0.70 -11.22 5.53
CA GLU A 60 0.36 -10.73 6.88
C GLU A 60 1.24 -11.35 7.97
N GLN A 61 1.56 -12.65 7.85
CA GLN A 61 2.50 -13.33 8.76
C GLN A 61 3.94 -12.86 8.55
N GLY A 62 4.27 -12.49 7.31
CA GLY A 62 5.58 -12.06 6.87
C GLY A 62 6.29 -13.13 6.05
N VAL A 63 6.95 -12.71 4.98
CA VAL A 63 7.65 -13.60 4.03
C VAL A 63 9.05 -13.08 3.72
N TYR A 64 9.99 -13.98 3.45
CA TYR A 64 11.28 -13.62 2.89
C TYR A 64 11.28 -13.76 1.36
N PHE A 65 11.71 -12.72 0.66
CA PHE A 65 11.85 -12.71 -0.78
C PHE A 65 13.10 -11.93 -1.20
N ARG A 66 13.99 -12.54 -2.00
CA ARG A 66 15.23 -11.91 -2.48
C ARG A 66 16.08 -11.28 -1.35
N ASN A 67 16.23 -12.01 -0.24
CA ASN A 67 17.01 -11.62 0.95
C ASN A 67 16.43 -10.46 1.77
N GLN A 68 15.19 -10.05 1.52
CA GLN A 68 14.46 -9.05 2.30
C GLN A 68 13.22 -9.68 2.95
N GLY A 69 12.86 -9.20 4.14
CA GLY A 69 11.60 -9.54 4.78
C GLY A 69 10.49 -8.60 4.31
N PHE A 70 9.28 -9.13 4.11
CA PHE A 70 8.10 -8.36 3.72
C PHE A 70 6.95 -8.69 4.64
N ARG A 71 6.21 -7.68 5.09
CA ARG A 71 4.96 -7.87 5.83
C ARG A 71 3.87 -6.93 5.32
N ALA A 72 2.67 -7.46 5.12
CA ALA A 72 1.47 -6.68 4.87
C ALA A 72 0.72 -6.46 6.18
N THR A 73 0.32 -5.21 6.46
CA THR A 73 -0.57 -4.89 7.58
C THR A 73 -1.90 -4.43 7.01
N ASP A 74 -2.99 -5.13 7.33
CA ASP A 74 -4.34 -4.74 6.94
C ASP A 74 -4.75 -3.46 7.67
N VAL A 75 -5.11 -2.42 6.92
CA VAL A 75 -5.61 -1.14 7.43
C VAL A 75 -7.00 -0.82 6.88
N THR A 76 -7.72 -1.83 6.40
CA THR A 76 -9.06 -1.69 5.81
C THR A 76 -10.04 -1.05 6.79
N ASP A 77 -9.99 -1.41 8.07
CA ASP A 77 -10.88 -0.85 9.09
C ASP A 77 -10.77 0.68 9.19
N VAL A 78 -9.57 1.24 9.04
CA VAL A 78 -9.35 2.69 9.06
C VAL A 78 -10.05 3.34 7.87
N VAL A 79 -9.94 2.72 6.70
CA VAL A 79 -10.54 3.19 5.44
C VAL A 79 -12.07 3.07 5.48
N ASP A 80 -12.59 1.99 6.04
CA ASP A 80 -14.02 1.75 6.20
C ASP A 80 -14.68 2.74 7.15
N GLN A 81 -14.00 3.12 8.24
CA GLN A 81 -14.46 4.16 9.17
C GLN A 81 -14.60 5.53 8.50
N LEU A 82 -13.81 5.80 7.46
CA LEU A 82 -13.87 7.04 6.67
C LEU A 82 -14.92 6.98 5.55
N GLY A 83 -15.55 5.82 5.33
CA GLY A 83 -16.53 5.61 4.26
C GLY A 83 -15.93 5.57 2.85
N LEU A 84 -14.61 5.38 2.73
CA LEU A 84 -13.86 5.38 1.47
C LEU A 84 -13.90 3.97 0.84
N LYS A 85 -14.91 3.69 0.02
CA LYS A 85 -15.23 2.32 -0.43
C LYS A 85 -15.07 2.11 -1.93
N LYS A 86 -14.83 3.16 -2.70
CA LYS A 86 -14.83 3.12 -4.17
C LYS A 86 -13.42 3.27 -4.72
N ALA A 87 -13.18 2.76 -5.92
CA ALA A 87 -11.89 2.91 -6.59
C ALA A 87 -11.42 4.38 -6.68
N SER A 88 -12.35 5.33 -6.93
CA SER A 88 -12.10 6.78 -6.92
C SER A 88 -11.53 7.30 -5.60
N ASP A 89 -11.80 6.61 -4.49
CA ASP A 89 -11.41 7.04 -3.16
C ASP A 89 -9.93 6.72 -2.86
N SER A 90 -9.24 5.99 -3.74
CA SER A 90 -7.82 5.66 -3.60
C SER A 90 -6.96 6.90 -3.28
N SER A 91 -7.24 8.01 -3.96
CA SER A 91 -6.58 9.29 -3.74
C SER A 91 -6.78 9.84 -2.32
N ALA A 92 -8.01 9.75 -1.80
CA ALA A 92 -8.36 10.18 -0.45
C ALA A 92 -7.71 9.27 0.61
N ILE A 93 -7.65 7.96 0.35
CA ILE A 93 -6.99 6.97 1.22
C ILE A 93 -5.50 7.30 1.34
N LEU A 94 -4.80 7.50 0.23
CA LEU A 94 -3.37 7.81 0.25
C LEU A 94 -3.07 9.14 0.96
N ARG A 95 -3.92 10.14 0.76
CA ARG A 95 -3.82 11.43 1.47
C ARG A 95 -3.98 11.23 2.98
N HIS A 96 -5.03 10.52 3.40
CA HIS A 96 -5.28 10.26 4.81
C HIS A 96 -4.12 9.52 5.48
N LEU A 97 -3.62 8.46 4.85
CA LEU A 97 -2.47 7.71 5.38
C LEU A 97 -1.22 8.60 5.50
N TYR A 98 -0.93 9.42 4.48
CA TYR A 98 0.17 10.38 4.53
C TYR A 98 0.02 11.38 5.68
N GLU A 99 -1.17 11.97 5.83
CA GLU A 99 -1.46 12.96 6.87
C GLU A 99 -1.42 12.37 8.29
N SER A 100 -1.77 11.09 8.44
CA SER A 100 -1.75 10.40 9.74
C SER A 100 -0.33 10.24 10.31
N ASN A 101 0.66 10.00 9.45
CA ASN A 101 2.07 9.88 9.84
C ASN A 101 3.01 10.17 8.67
N GLN A 102 3.25 11.46 8.41
CA GLN A 102 4.06 11.90 7.26
C GLN A 102 5.49 11.36 7.28
N ARG A 103 6.07 11.14 8.46
CA ARG A 103 7.44 10.61 8.59
C ARG A 103 7.51 9.16 8.12
N GLN A 104 6.54 8.34 8.52
CA GLN A 104 6.50 6.92 8.16
C GLN A 104 6.06 6.72 6.70
N PHE A 105 5.16 7.55 6.20
CA PHE A 105 4.60 7.45 4.85
C PHE A 105 5.16 8.49 3.89
N TYR A 106 6.38 8.99 4.10
CA TYR A 106 6.96 10.06 3.28
C TYR A 106 6.95 9.75 1.78
N PHE A 107 7.08 8.47 1.39
CA PHE A 107 7.00 8.04 -0.01
C PHE A 107 5.65 8.38 -0.68
N LEU A 108 4.58 8.60 0.09
CA LEU A 108 3.28 9.02 -0.42
C LEU A 108 3.25 10.48 -0.85
N GLN A 109 4.20 11.31 -0.42
CA GLN A 109 4.26 12.74 -0.76
C GLN A 109 4.16 12.97 -2.28
N ARG A 110 4.82 12.14 -3.09
CA ARG A 110 4.77 12.24 -4.56
C ARG A 110 3.36 12.04 -5.11
N TYR A 111 2.59 11.14 -4.51
CA TYR A 111 1.22 10.88 -4.92
C TYR A 111 0.32 12.04 -4.49
N VAL A 112 0.49 12.53 -3.26
CA VAL A 112 -0.24 13.69 -2.74
C VAL A 112 0.01 14.95 -3.58
N ALA A 113 1.26 15.20 -3.96
CA ALA A 113 1.62 16.32 -4.81
C ALA A 113 0.97 16.24 -6.21
N LEU A 114 0.98 15.06 -6.85
CA LEU A 114 0.35 14.87 -8.17
C LEU A 114 -1.17 15.04 -8.13
N MET A 115 -1.82 14.60 -7.04
CA MET A 115 -3.25 14.83 -6.84
C MET A 115 -3.58 16.32 -6.73
N ASN A 116 -2.71 17.10 -6.08
CA ASN A 116 -2.89 18.55 -5.97
C ASN A 116 -2.63 19.29 -7.30
N SER A 117 -1.89 18.70 -8.24
CA SER A 117 -1.67 19.27 -9.57
C SER A 117 -2.74 18.87 -10.60
N GLY A 118 -3.76 18.09 -10.22
CA GLY A 118 -4.85 17.69 -11.10
C GLY A 118 -4.49 16.58 -12.10
N LEU A 119 -3.36 15.89 -11.91
CA LEU A 119 -2.95 14.75 -12.73
C LEU A 119 -3.46 13.44 -12.11
N ASN A 120 -4.21 12.65 -12.88
CA ASN A 120 -4.73 11.34 -12.47
C ASN A 120 -3.76 10.20 -12.82
N PHE A 121 -3.80 9.12 -12.04
CA PHE A 121 -3.03 7.87 -12.21
C PHE A 121 -3.73 6.86 -13.12
#